data_AF-A0A2G2G4Q6-F1
#
_entry.id   AF-A0A2G2G4Q6-F1
#
_cell.length_a   1.000
_cell.length_b   1.000
_cell.length_c   1.000
_cell.angle_alpha   90.00
_cell.angle_beta   90.00
_cell.angle_gamma   90.00
#
_symmetry.space_group_name_H-M   'P 1'
#
loop_
_entity.id
_entity.type
_entity.pdbx_description
1 polymer ?
#
loop_
_entity_poly.entity_id
_entity_poly.type
_entity_poly.pdbx_seq_one_letter_code
_entity_poly.pdbx_strand_id
1 'polypeptide(L)'
;MSEQAKILEDLQELIMEILKSGSASAEQGNKLDKLEAQLFKQRSFKKSTHEDYDIQGEEIAGLFVNDSYSQAIDKLYEYKITSNDFFGFVQYHFDEDDDSELLEVFSDAFIAKVNKDYEVKCESK
;
A
#
# COMPACT_ATOMS: atom_id res chain seq x y z
N MET A 1 -6.82 12.59 18.82
CA MET A 1 -5.95 11.40 18.67
C MET A 1 -5.80 11.11 17.19
N SER A 2 -4.60 10.76 16.74
CA SER A 2 -4.36 10.33 15.35
C SER A 2 -5.10 9.02 15.05
N GLU A 3 -5.58 8.81 13.83
CA GLU A 3 -6.22 7.55 13.43
C GLU A 3 -5.27 6.35 13.53
N GLN A 4 -3.98 6.56 13.24
CA GLN A 4 -2.91 5.59 13.51
C GLN A 4 -2.89 5.14 14.97
N ALA A 5 -3.09 6.08 15.90
CA ALA A 5 -3.08 5.76 17.33
C ALA A 5 -4.28 4.89 17.72
N LYS A 6 -5.44 5.09 17.08
CA LYS A 6 -6.62 4.25 17.28
C LYS A 6 -6.43 2.84 16.69
N ILE A 7 -5.85 2.72 15.49
CA ILE A 7 -5.58 1.42 14.87
C ILE A 7 -4.57 0.61 15.72
N LEU A 8 -3.54 1.29 16.27
CA LEU A 8 -2.58 0.65 17.17
C LEU A 8 -3.20 0.22 18.50
N GLU A 9 -4.13 1.02 19.04
CA GLU A 9 -4.89 0.69 20.25
C GLU A 9 -5.78 -0.54 20.01
N ASP A 10 -6.49 -0.59 18.89
CA ASP A 10 -7.35 -1.72 18.50
C ASP A 10 -6.54 -3.02 18.25
N LEU A 11 -5.36 -2.91 17.62
CA LEU A 11 -4.43 -4.05 17.47
C LEU A 11 -3.94 -4.55 18.83
N GLN A 12 -3.57 -3.63 19.72
CA GLN A 12 -3.08 -3.96 21.04
C GLN A 12 -4.15 -4.67 21.88
N GLU A 13 -5.40 -4.22 21.80
CA GLU A 13 -6.54 -4.84 22.48
C GLU A 13 -6.79 -6.26 21.95
N LEU A 14 -6.84 -6.43 20.62
CA LEU A 14 -7.07 -7.72 19.98
C LEU A 14 -5.97 -8.75 20.31
N ILE A 15 -4.70 -8.32 20.28
CA ILE A 15 -3.57 -9.18 20.67
C ILE A 15 -3.65 -9.56 22.14
N MET A 16 -4.03 -8.63 23.03
CA MET A 16 -4.21 -8.93 24.45
C MET A 16 -5.35 -9.93 24.69
N GLU A 17 -6.45 -9.86 23.94
CA GLU A 17 -7.52 -10.85 24.02
C GLU A 17 -7.06 -12.24 23.57
N ILE A 18 -6.30 -12.35 22.48
CA ILE A 18 -5.73 -13.61 22.00
C ILE A 18 -4.77 -14.19 23.04
N LEU A 19 -3.90 -13.37 23.63
CA LEU A 19 -2.96 -13.81 24.67
C LEU A 19 -3.67 -14.27 25.95
N LYS A 20 -4.77 -13.61 26.35
CA LYS A 20 -5.58 -14.01 27.51
C LYS A 20 -6.35 -15.31 27.27
N SER A 21 -6.84 -15.51 26.05
CA SER A 21 -7.60 -16.71 25.67
C SER A 21 -6.70 -17.89 25.26
N GLY A 22 -5.42 -17.64 24.98
CA GLY A 22 -4.43 -18.65 24.64
C GLY A 22 -4.60 -19.26 23.24
N SER A 23 -5.54 -18.76 22.44
CA SER A 23 -5.79 -19.19 21.06
C SER A 23 -6.45 -18.07 20.26
N ALA A 24 -6.23 -18.04 18.94
CA ALA A 24 -6.91 -17.12 18.05
C ALA A 24 -8.05 -17.84 17.32
N SER A 25 -9.25 -17.26 17.36
CA SER A 25 -10.34 -17.66 16.49
C SER A 25 -10.11 -17.15 15.05
N ALA A 26 -10.75 -17.78 14.07
CA ALA A 26 -10.70 -17.32 12.68
C ALA A 26 -11.20 -15.87 12.52
N GLU A 27 -12.18 -15.48 13.34
CA GLU A 27 -12.75 -14.13 13.34
C GLU A 27 -11.77 -13.09 13.88
N GLN A 28 -10.99 -13.44 14.91
CA GLN A 28 -9.89 -12.61 15.40
C GLN A 28 -8.74 -12.53 14.40
N GLY A 29 -8.42 -13.61 13.68
CA GLY A 29 -7.45 -13.60 12.58
C GLY A 29 -7.84 -12.60 11.49
N ASN A 30 -9.06 -12.71 10.97
CA ASN A 30 -9.58 -11.77 9.96
C ASN A 30 -9.57 -10.31 10.43
N LYS A 31 -9.87 -10.07 11.72
CA LYS A 31 -9.86 -8.72 12.30
C LYS A 31 -8.44 -8.17 12.42
N LEU A 32 -7.46 -9.02 12.73
CA LEU A 32 -6.05 -8.66 12.79
C LEU A 32 -5.53 -8.26 11.41
N ASP A 33 -5.81 -9.09 10.39
CA ASP A 33 -5.43 -8.82 8.99
C ASP A 33 -6.02 -7.48 8.50
N LYS A 34 -7.28 -7.20 8.86
CA LYS A 34 -7.95 -5.94 8.50
C LYS A 34 -7.30 -4.72 9.17
N LEU A 35 -6.93 -4.84 10.44
CA LEU A 35 -6.26 -3.76 11.18
C LEU A 35 -4.83 -3.54 10.70
N GLU A 36 -4.09 -4.60 10.36
CA GLU A 36 -2.77 -4.49 9.73
C GLU A 36 -2.86 -3.80 8.37
N ALA A 37 -3.84 -4.19 7.53
CA ALA A 37 -4.10 -3.52 6.26
C ALA A 37 -4.44 -2.02 6.46
N GLN A 38 -5.19 -1.67 7.51
CA GLN A 38 -5.49 -0.27 7.84
C GLN A 38 -4.26 0.50 8.35
N LEU A 39 -3.42 -0.13 9.16
CA LEU A 39 -2.17 0.46 9.61
C LEU A 39 -1.23 0.71 8.43
N PHE A 40 -1.21 -0.21 7.47
CA PHE A 40 -0.47 -0.10 6.22
C PHE A 40 -0.92 1.11 5.40
N LYS A 41 -2.24 1.30 5.22
CA LYS A 41 -2.82 2.49 4.57
C LYS A 41 -2.29 3.79 5.15
N GLN A 42 -2.16 3.86 6.48
CA GLN A 42 -1.71 5.09 7.14
C GLN A 42 -0.20 5.26 7.21
N ARG A 43 0.60 4.20 7.02
CA ARG A 43 2.06 4.25 7.18
C ARG A 43 2.81 4.62 5.91
N SER A 44 2.30 4.27 4.74
CA SER A 44 3.16 4.15 3.56
C SER A 44 3.16 5.36 2.62
N PHE A 45 2.15 6.22 2.68
CA PHE A 45 2.02 7.32 1.73
C PHE A 45 1.81 8.65 2.43
N LYS A 46 2.73 9.59 2.20
CA LYS A 46 2.61 10.97 2.68
C LYS A 46 1.81 11.78 1.67
N LYS A 47 1.53 13.02 2.05
CA LYS A 47 0.99 14.02 1.12
C LYS A 47 1.92 14.13 -0.09
N SER A 48 1.37 14.07 -1.29
CA SER A 48 2.16 14.29 -2.51
C SER A 48 2.64 15.75 -2.58
N THR A 49 3.76 15.96 -3.27
CA THR A 49 4.25 17.29 -3.63
C THR A 49 3.66 17.80 -4.94
N HIS A 50 2.90 16.96 -5.64
CA HIS A 50 2.24 17.27 -6.91
C HIS A 50 0.98 18.10 -6.67
N GLU A 51 0.63 18.97 -7.62
CA GLU A 51 -0.54 19.86 -7.49
C GLU A 51 -1.87 19.11 -7.67
N ASP A 52 -1.85 18.05 -8.49
CA ASP A 52 -3.05 17.27 -8.86
C ASP A 52 -3.33 16.03 -8.00
N TYR A 53 -2.42 15.66 -7.08
CA TYR A 53 -2.56 14.44 -6.27
C TYR A 53 -2.44 14.77 -4.79
N ASP A 54 -3.33 14.21 -3.98
CA ASP A 54 -3.32 14.45 -2.53
C ASP A 54 -2.33 13.52 -1.83
N ILE A 55 -2.16 12.30 -2.34
CA ILE A 55 -1.34 11.26 -1.71
C ILE A 55 -0.29 10.72 -2.69
N GLN A 56 0.92 10.44 -2.20
CA GLN A 56 2.05 9.94 -3.01
C GLN A 56 1.71 8.67 -3.83
N GLY A 57 0.82 7.81 -3.32
CA GLY A 57 0.41 6.60 -4.02
C GLY A 57 -0.43 6.88 -5.27
N GLU A 58 -1.27 7.92 -5.22
CA GLU A 58 -2.11 8.35 -6.35
C GLU A 58 -1.25 8.95 -7.46
N GLU A 59 -0.25 9.74 -7.10
CA GLU A 59 0.71 10.29 -8.06
C GLU A 59 1.45 9.18 -8.83
N ILE A 60 1.93 8.16 -8.11
CA ILE A 60 2.64 7.03 -8.73
C ILE A 60 1.67 6.22 -9.62
N ALA A 61 0.44 5.97 -9.17
CA ALA A 61 -0.56 5.28 -9.97
C ALA A 61 -0.90 6.04 -11.25
N GLY A 62 -1.10 7.36 -11.15
CA GLY A 62 -1.32 8.24 -12.30
C GLY A 62 -0.17 8.23 -13.29
N LEU A 63 1.09 8.16 -12.82
CA LEU A 63 2.25 8.03 -13.71
C LEU A 63 2.27 6.69 -14.47
N PHE A 64 1.87 5.58 -13.82
CA PHE A 64 1.79 4.29 -14.51
C PHE A 64 0.68 4.24 -15.57
N VAL A 65 -0.45 4.92 -15.32
CA VAL A 65 -1.57 4.99 -16.28
C VAL A 65 -1.23 5.88 -17.48
N ASN A 66 -0.49 6.95 -17.26
CA ASN A 66 -0.08 7.89 -18.31
C ASN A 66 1.22 7.48 -19.03
N ASP A 67 1.51 6.18 -19.12
CA ASP A 67 2.70 5.59 -19.77
C ASP A 67 4.06 6.16 -19.29
N SER A 68 4.09 6.81 -18.13
CA SER A 68 5.28 7.46 -17.58
C SER A 68 6.06 6.51 -16.67
N TYR A 69 6.26 5.28 -17.13
CA TYR A 69 6.78 4.14 -16.36
C TYR A 69 8.11 4.45 -15.65
N SER A 70 9.09 5.04 -16.34
CA SER A 70 10.38 5.37 -15.72
C SER A 70 10.27 6.40 -14.59
N GLN A 71 9.36 7.38 -14.73
CA GLN A 71 9.12 8.38 -13.70
C GLN A 71 8.41 7.75 -12.49
N ALA A 72 7.48 6.82 -12.72
CA ALA A 72 6.82 6.09 -11.65
C ALA A 72 7.83 5.26 -10.82
N ILE A 73 8.78 4.57 -11.47
CA ILE A 73 9.87 3.86 -10.78
C ILE A 73 10.75 4.83 -9.99
N ASP A 74 11.08 5.99 -10.56
CA ASP A 74 11.86 7.02 -9.88
C ASP A 74 11.12 7.57 -8.64
N LYS A 75 9.80 7.76 -8.72
CA LYS A 75 8.98 8.21 -7.60
C LYS A 75 8.83 7.17 -6.49
N LEU A 76 8.67 5.89 -6.82
CA LEU A 76 8.74 4.79 -5.84
C LEU A 76 10.05 4.87 -5.04
N TYR A 77 11.16 5.07 -5.74
CA TYR A 77 12.47 5.19 -5.13
C TYR A 77 12.64 6.47 -4.31
N GLU A 78 12.23 7.63 -4.84
CA GLU A 78 12.30 8.94 -4.19
C GLU A 78 11.53 8.93 -2.85
N TYR A 79 10.32 8.36 -2.88
CA TYR A 79 9.44 8.29 -1.73
C TYR A 79 9.76 7.13 -0.79
N LYS A 80 10.72 6.26 -1.16
CA LYS A 80 11.10 5.06 -0.41
C LYS A 80 9.90 4.13 -0.19
N ILE A 81 9.02 4.07 -1.18
CA ILE A 81 7.86 3.20 -1.22
C ILE A 81 8.30 1.93 -1.93
N THR A 82 8.22 0.79 -1.26
CA THR A 82 8.52 -0.48 -1.95
C THR A 82 7.43 -0.79 -2.96
N SER A 83 7.77 -1.54 -4.01
CA SER A 83 6.78 -1.97 -4.98
C SER A 83 5.64 -2.78 -4.33
N ASN A 84 5.92 -3.58 -3.30
CA ASN A 84 4.90 -4.26 -2.51
C ASN A 84 3.98 -3.28 -1.78
N ASP A 85 4.53 -2.20 -1.19
CA ASP A 85 3.72 -1.17 -0.54
C ASP A 85 2.81 -0.45 -1.54
N PHE A 86 3.33 -0.17 -2.73
CA PHE A 86 2.58 0.45 -3.80
C PHE A 86 1.46 -0.44 -4.34
N PHE A 87 1.72 -1.72 -4.64
CA PHE A 87 0.67 -2.61 -5.15
C PHE A 87 -0.37 -2.95 -4.08
N GLY A 88 0.02 -3.01 -2.79
CA GLY A 88 -0.94 -3.08 -1.69
C GLY A 88 -1.82 -1.84 -1.59
N PHE A 89 -1.29 -0.65 -1.88
CA PHE A 89 -2.08 0.58 -1.99
C PHE A 89 -3.05 0.53 -3.17
N VAL A 90 -2.57 0.12 -4.35
CA VAL A 90 -3.37 0.05 -5.58
C VAL A 90 -4.53 -0.93 -5.41
N GLN A 91 -4.24 -2.14 -4.95
CA GLN A 91 -5.26 -3.15 -4.69
C GLN A 91 -6.29 -2.66 -3.67
N TYR A 92 -5.90 -1.81 -2.72
CA TYR A 92 -6.83 -1.34 -1.71
C TYR A 92 -7.67 -0.12 -2.17
N HIS A 93 -7.08 0.83 -2.91
CA HIS A 93 -7.76 2.07 -3.31
C HIS A 93 -8.55 1.93 -4.61
N PHE A 94 -8.23 0.97 -5.47
CA PHE A 94 -8.84 0.85 -6.80
C PHE A 94 -9.68 -0.42 -7.00
N ASP A 95 -9.84 -1.26 -5.97
CA ASP A 95 -10.67 -2.49 -5.99
C ASP A 95 -12.08 -2.27 -5.40
N GLU A 96 -12.32 -1.17 -4.66
CA GLU A 96 -13.64 -0.84 -4.09
C GLU A 96 -14.50 0.06 -5.00
N ASP A 97 -13.90 0.78 -5.95
CA ASP A 97 -14.61 1.60 -6.93
C ASP A 97 -14.68 0.86 -8.29
N ASP A 98 -15.90 0.53 -8.74
CA ASP A 98 -16.29 -0.20 -9.96
C ASP A 98 -15.77 0.42 -11.30
N ASP A 99 -14.82 1.36 -11.27
CA ASP A 99 -14.26 2.14 -12.40
C ASP A 99 -12.80 1.74 -12.71
N SER A 100 -12.45 0.46 -12.61
CA SER A 100 -11.05 0.03 -12.54
C SER A 100 -10.33 -0.17 -13.89
N GLU A 101 -10.40 0.81 -14.80
CA GLU A 101 -9.42 0.91 -15.91
C GLU A 101 -7.97 0.91 -15.37
N LEU A 102 -7.78 1.36 -14.13
CA LEU A 102 -6.52 1.31 -13.38
C LEU A 102 -6.07 -0.12 -13.02
N LEU A 103 -6.96 -1.00 -12.57
CA LEU A 103 -6.59 -2.38 -12.21
C LEU A 103 -6.26 -3.23 -13.44
N GLU A 104 -6.88 -2.94 -14.59
CA GLU A 104 -6.57 -3.64 -15.84
C GLU A 104 -5.10 -3.44 -16.28
N VAL A 105 -4.47 -2.32 -15.91
CA VAL A 105 -3.06 -2.02 -16.21
C VAL A 105 -2.10 -2.86 -15.33
N PHE A 106 -2.50 -3.21 -14.11
CA PHE A 106 -1.64 -3.84 -13.09
C PHE A 106 -1.69 -5.38 -13.09
N SER A 107 -1.54 -5.99 -14.27
CA SER A 107 -1.40 -7.46 -14.38
C SER A 107 -0.21 -8.01 -13.59
N ASP A 108 -0.23 -9.31 -13.26
CA ASP A 108 0.89 -10.00 -12.60
C ASP A 108 2.23 -9.81 -13.34
N ALA A 109 2.19 -9.79 -14.68
CA ALA A 109 3.37 -9.55 -15.51
C ALA A 109 3.90 -8.11 -15.37
N PHE A 110 3.01 -7.14 -15.22
CA PHE A 110 3.37 -5.75 -14.97
C PHE A 110 3.97 -5.59 -13.57
N ILE A 111 3.34 -6.17 -12.55
CA ILE A 111 3.82 -6.17 -11.16
C ILE A 111 5.23 -6.77 -11.09
N ALA A 112 5.44 -7.93 -11.73
CA ALA A 112 6.75 -8.58 -11.76
C ALA A 112 7.82 -7.72 -12.43
N LYS A 113 7.46 -6.99 -13.49
CA LYS A 113 8.37 -6.06 -14.17
C LYS A 113 8.73 -4.86 -13.29
N VAL A 114 7.74 -4.26 -12.62
CA VAL A 114 7.97 -3.14 -11.69
C VAL A 114 8.85 -3.56 -10.52
N ASN A 115 8.61 -4.73 -9.93
CA ASN A 115 9.46 -5.28 -8.86
C ASN A 115 10.91 -5.39 -9.32
N LYS A 116 11.15 -6.00 -10.48
CA LYS A 116 12.49 -6.16 -11.05
C LYS A 116 13.17 -4.82 -11.31
N ASP A 117 12.47 -3.89 -11.95
CA ASP A 117 13.06 -2.59 -12.33
C ASP A 117 13.34 -1.71 -11.09
N TYR A 118 12.49 -1.82 -10.06
CA TYR A 118 12.69 -1.17 -8.76
C TYR A 118 13.91 -1.76 -8.01
N GLU A 119 14.06 -3.08 -8.00
CA GLU A 119 15.24 -3.75 -7.42
C GLU A 119 16.53 -3.32 -8.11
N VAL A 120 16.56 -3.33 -9.45
CA VAL A 120 17.70 -2.85 -10.24
C VAL A 120 18.02 -1.39 -9.91
N LYS A 121 17.00 -0.53 -9.76
CA LYS A 121 17.19 0.88 -9.36
C LYS A 121 17.79 1.01 -7.96
N CYS A 122 17.38 0.14 -7.02
CA CYS A 122 17.93 0.11 -5.67
C CYS A 122 19.40 -0.35 -5.65
N GLU A 123 19.76 -1.32 -6.51
CA GLU A 123 21.11 -1.88 -6.61
C GLU A 123 22.09 -1.00 -7.41
N SER A 124 21.60 -0.13 -8.29
CA SER A 124 22.42 0.73 -9.16
C SER A 124 23.08 1.93 -8.42
N LYS A 125 23.34 1.80 -7.12
CA LYS A 125 23.94 2.83 -6.25
C LYS A 125 25.28 2.43 -5.66
#